data_AF-A0A6A7L1R0-F1
#
_entry.id   AF-A0A6A7L1R0-F1
#
_cell.length_a   1.000
_cell.length_b   1.000
_cell.length_c   1.000
_cell.angle_alpha   90.00
_cell.angle_beta   90.00
_cell.angle_gamma   90.00
#
_symmetry.space_group_name_H-M   'P 1'
#
loop_
_entity.id
_entity.type
_entity.pdbx_description
1 polymer ?
#
loop_
_entity_poly.entity_id
_entity_poly.type
_entity_poly.pdbx_seq_one_letter_code
_entity_poly.pdbx_strand_id
1 'polypeptide(L)'
;MKPTELLALLQDFYRERLALFDRHVKGAQAVADYEINNTYQYIIVREETHLTWLRTALVDLGGDVPAEFQALAVPARGAGEPRQHAVIEDDLQQQRDFVERWTPRVEAITHARHRNMLKVVLGEALEHRRFFEQALAGRDDLLGRRRGGATTGGGVLPVRWVE
;
A
#
# COMPACT_ATOMS: atom_id res chain seq x y z
N MET A 1 -12.14 8.12 24.11
CA MET A 1 -11.96 8.95 22.91
C MET A 1 -13.32 9.49 22.50
N LYS A 2 -13.42 10.79 22.23
CA LYS A 2 -14.67 11.42 21.76
C LYS A 2 -14.94 11.02 20.30
N PRO A 3 -16.21 10.97 19.86
CA PRO A 3 -16.54 10.63 18.47
C PRO A 3 -15.84 11.53 17.43
N THR A 4 -15.73 12.83 17.72
CA THR A 4 -15.05 13.80 16.86
C THR A 4 -13.54 13.54 16.75
N GLU A 5 -12.89 13.12 17.84
CA GLU A 5 -11.47 12.73 17.84
C GLU A 5 -11.24 11.47 17.00
N LEU A 6 -12.14 10.48 17.12
CA LEU A 6 -12.09 9.26 16.32
C LEU A 6 -12.29 9.55 14.83
N LEU A 7 -13.25 10.41 14.49
CA LEU A 7 -13.53 10.79 13.12
C LEU A 7 -12.30 11.48 12.49
N ALA A 8 -11.72 12.46 13.18
CA ALA A 8 -10.52 13.14 12.71
C ALA A 8 -9.34 12.16 12.50
N LEU A 9 -9.14 11.23 13.44
CA LEU A 9 -8.12 10.19 13.31
C LEU A 9 -8.33 9.32 12.07
N LEU A 10 -9.57 8.88 11.81
CA LEU A 10 -9.88 8.07 10.64
C LEU A 10 -9.71 8.85 9.33
N GLN A 11 -10.01 10.15 9.31
CA GLN A 11 -9.77 11.00 8.14
C GLN A 11 -8.28 11.15 7.84
N ASP A 12 -7.45 11.37 8.87
CA ASP A 12 -6.00 11.45 8.72
C ASP A 12 -5.41 10.12 8.25
N PHE A 13 -5.85 9.01 8.84
CA PHE A 13 -5.44 7.65 8.43
C PHE A 13 -5.84 7.38 6.97
N TYR A 14 -7.05 7.76 6.58
CA TYR A 14 -7.54 7.61 5.20
C TYR A 14 -6.69 8.40 4.20
N ARG A 15 -6.39 9.68 4.47
CA ARG A 15 -5.58 10.51 3.56
C ARG A 15 -4.21 9.90 3.32
N GLU A 16 -3.56 9.43 4.38
CA GLU A 16 -2.21 8.88 4.27
C GLU A 16 -2.22 7.50 3.60
N ARG A 17 -3.25 6.68 3.86
CA ARG A 17 -3.47 5.41 3.15
C ARG A 17 -3.73 5.63 1.66
N LEU A 18 -4.48 6.67 1.31
CA LEU A 18 -4.76 7.06 -0.08
C LEU A 18 -3.49 7.54 -0.80
N ALA A 19 -2.62 8.28 -0.11
CA ALA A 19 -1.33 8.69 -0.64
C ALA A 19 -0.41 7.50 -0.95
N LEU A 20 -0.39 6.47 -0.09
CA LEU A 20 0.33 5.22 -0.35
C LEU A 20 -0.27 4.43 -1.51
N PHE A 21 -1.60 4.34 -1.60
CA PHE A 21 -2.27 3.70 -2.73
C PHE A 21 -1.88 4.34 -4.07
N ASP A 22 -1.97 5.68 -4.17
CA ASP A 22 -1.54 6.43 -5.35
C ASP A 22 -0.04 6.22 -5.66
N ARG A 23 0.81 6.24 -4.62
CA ARG A 23 2.25 5.94 -4.72
C ARG A 23 2.49 4.55 -5.33
N HIS A 24 1.81 3.50 -4.87
CA HIS A 24 2.00 2.15 -5.38
C HIS A 24 1.45 1.98 -6.80
N VAL A 25 0.36 2.66 -7.17
CA VAL A 25 -0.12 2.70 -8.56
C VAL A 25 0.98 3.27 -9.47
N LYS A 26 1.60 4.38 -9.08
CA LYS A 26 2.71 4.98 -9.84
C LYS A 26 3.99 4.15 -9.79
N GLY A 27 4.26 3.48 -8.67
CA GLY A 27 5.36 2.53 -8.53
C GLY A 27 5.22 1.36 -9.51
N ALA A 28 4.03 0.78 -9.61
CA ALA A 28 3.71 -0.26 -10.58
C ALA A 28 3.91 0.20 -12.04
N GLN A 29 3.70 1.48 -12.36
CA GLN A 29 3.98 2.02 -13.69
C GLN A 29 5.48 2.18 -13.97
N ALA A 30 6.32 2.24 -12.93
CA ALA A 30 7.76 2.43 -13.03
C ALA A 30 8.55 1.10 -12.99
N VAL A 31 7.91 -0.01 -12.62
CA VAL A 31 8.53 -1.33 -12.44
C VAL A 31 8.12 -2.25 -13.59
N ALA A 32 9.07 -2.57 -14.48
CA ALA A 32 8.82 -3.41 -15.66
C ALA A 32 8.96 -4.91 -15.41
N ASP A 33 9.63 -5.31 -14.31
CA ASP A 33 9.76 -6.71 -13.93
C ASP A 33 8.39 -7.30 -13.58
N TYR A 34 8.02 -8.39 -14.25
CA TYR A 34 6.70 -8.99 -14.13
C TYR A 34 6.39 -9.55 -12.73
N GLU A 35 7.37 -10.15 -12.06
CA GLU A 35 7.15 -10.77 -10.75
C GLU A 35 6.95 -9.70 -9.67
N ILE A 36 7.78 -8.67 -9.73
CA ILE A 36 7.68 -7.54 -8.80
C ILE A 36 6.41 -6.74 -9.10
N ASN A 37 6.08 -6.50 -10.37
CA ASN A 37 4.87 -5.77 -10.74
C ASN A 37 3.59 -6.49 -10.29
N ASN A 38 3.50 -7.82 -10.43
CA ASN A 38 2.37 -8.58 -9.90
C ASN A 38 2.18 -8.40 -8.40
N THR A 39 3.29 -8.26 -7.68
CA THR A 39 3.25 -7.98 -6.24
C THR A 39 2.68 -6.59 -5.97
N TYR A 40 3.01 -5.58 -6.78
CA TYR A 40 2.29 -4.29 -6.75
C TYR A 40 0.81 -4.44 -7.04
N GLN A 41 0.40 -5.23 -8.04
CA GLN A 41 -1.03 -5.42 -8.34
C GLN A 41 -1.77 -6.03 -7.14
N TYR A 42 -1.16 -7.02 -6.47
CA TYR A 42 -1.69 -7.61 -5.25
C TYR A 42 -1.84 -6.57 -4.13
N ILE A 43 -0.79 -5.80 -3.86
CA ILE A 43 -0.79 -4.72 -2.85
C ILE A 43 -1.92 -3.72 -3.15
N ILE A 44 -2.03 -3.26 -4.38
CA ILE A 44 -2.99 -2.22 -4.76
C ILE A 44 -4.43 -2.69 -4.54
N VAL A 45 -4.77 -3.92 -4.91
CA VAL A 45 -6.12 -4.48 -4.69
C VAL A 45 -6.46 -4.59 -3.19
N ARG A 46 -5.47 -4.95 -2.35
CA ARG A 46 -5.66 -4.93 -0.89
C ARG A 46 -5.90 -3.51 -0.38
N GLU A 47 -5.17 -2.53 -0.89
CA GLU A 47 -5.31 -1.13 -0.51
C GLU A 47 -6.64 -0.51 -0.92
N GLU A 48 -7.20 -0.86 -2.07
CA GLU A 48 -8.57 -0.48 -2.46
C GLU A 48 -9.60 -1.00 -1.45
N THR A 49 -9.42 -2.23 -0.98
CA THR A 49 -10.28 -2.83 0.04
C THR A 49 -10.17 -2.06 1.36
N HIS A 50 -8.95 -1.71 1.79
CA HIS A 50 -8.74 -0.88 2.99
C HIS A 50 -9.41 0.50 2.88
N LEU A 51 -9.24 1.17 1.74
CA LEU A 51 -9.85 2.48 1.48
C LEU A 51 -11.38 2.38 1.48
N THR A 52 -11.95 1.27 1.00
CA THR A 52 -13.38 1.00 1.06
C THR A 52 -13.86 0.87 2.51
N TRP A 53 -13.16 0.09 3.35
CA TRP A 53 -13.52 -0.05 4.77
C TRP A 53 -13.46 1.28 5.52
N LEU A 54 -12.40 2.06 5.29
CA LEU A 54 -12.22 3.38 5.89
C LEU A 54 -13.31 4.36 5.43
N ARG A 55 -13.63 4.37 4.13
CA ARG A 55 -14.70 5.20 3.56
C ARG A 55 -16.04 4.90 4.23
N THR A 56 -16.40 3.62 4.34
CA THR A 56 -17.63 3.22 5.02
C THR A 56 -17.62 3.65 6.48
N ALA A 57 -16.51 3.45 7.20
CA ALA A 57 -16.39 3.87 8.59
C ALA A 57 -16.55 5.40 8.79
N LEU A 58 -16.03 6.21 7.86
CA LEU A 58 -16.20 7.66 7.88
C LEU A 58 -17.66 8.08 7.69
N VAL A 59 -18.33 7.49 6.69
CA VAL A 59 -19.74 7.77 6.39
C VAL A 59 -20.64 7.32 7.56
N ASP A 60 -20.39 6.15 8.14
CA ASP A 60 -21.14 5.63 9.29
C ASP A 60 -21.05 6.55 10.53
N LEU A 61 -19.93 7.25 10.69
CA LEU A 61 -19.72 8.26 11.75
C LEU A 61 -20.30 9.64 11.40
N GLY A 62 -20.94 9.77 10.23
CA GLY A 62 -21.52 11.03 9.73
C GLY A 62 -20.46 12.04 9.27
N GLY A 63 -19.25 11.59 8.94
CA GLY A 63 -18.17 12.44 8.48
C GLY A 63 -17.93 12.38 6.97
N ASP A 64 -17.27 13.41 6.45
CA ASP A 64 -16.87 13.47 5.05
C ASP A 64 -15.64 12.60 4.77
N VAL A 65 -15.62 12.05 3.56
CA VAL A 65 -14.48 11.30 3.02
C VAL A 65 -13.50 12.31 2.41
N PRO A 66 -12.25 12.42 2.90
CA PRO A 66 -11.29 13.36 2.34
C PRO A 66 -11.05 13.13 0.84
N ALA A 67 -11.30 14.14 0.02
CA ALA A 67 -11.02 14.09 -1.41
C ALA A 67 -9.55 14.44 -1.73
N GLU A 68 -8.92 15.24 -0.86
CA GLU A 68 -7.56 15.72 -1.04
C GLU A 68 -6.56 14.91 -0.20
N PHE A 69 -5.40 14.65 -0.79
CA PHE A 69 -4.26 14.02 -0.14
C PHE A 69 -2.97 14.58 -0.72
N GLN A 70 -1.88 14.49 0.03
CA GLN A 70 -0.56 14.85 -0.46
C GLN A 70 0.03 13.67 -1.24
N ALA A 71 0.13 13.81 -2.56
CA ALA A 71 0.74 12.78 -3.40
C ALA A 71 2.22 12.61 -3.05
N LEU A 72 2.66 11.36 -2.95
CA LEU A 72 4.05 11.03 -2.69
C LEU A 72 4.80 10.85 -4.03
N ALA A 73 6.03 11.36 -4.09
CA ALA A 73 6.83 11.31 -5.30
C ALA A 73 7.38 9.90 -5.56
N VAL A 74 7.46 9.52 -6.84
CA VAL A 74 8.14 8.28 -7.27
C VAL A 74 9.55 8.61 -7.74
N PRO A 75 10.59 7.87 -7.32
CA PRO A 75 11.94 8.02 -7.84
C PRO A 75 11.98 8.01 -9.38
N ALA A 76 12.43 9.13 -9.96
CA ALA A 76 12.44 9.35 -11.41
C ALA A 76 13.83 9.22 -12.05
N ARG A 77 14.91 9.18 -11.25
CA ARG A 77 16.28 9.09 -11.78
C ARG A 77 16.65 7.65 -12.15
N GLY A 78 17.41 7.51 -13.23
CA GLY A 78 17.85 6.22 -13.76
C GLY A 78 16.83 5.56 -14.69
N ALA A 79 17.18 4.39 -15.21
CA ALA A 79 16.34 3.55 -16.05
C ALA A 79 16.60 2.08 -15.73
N GLY A 80 15.64 1.21 -16.01
CA GLY A 80 15.77 -0.24 -15.78
C GLY A 80 15.93 -0.59 -14.29
N GLU A 81 16.76 -1.59 -14.02
CA GLU A 81 16.98 -2.17 -12.69
C GLU A 81 17.37 -1.13 -11.61
N PRO A 82 18.30 -0.18 -11.83
CA PRO A 82 18.60 0.84 -10.82
C PRO A 82 17.40 1.69 -10.41
N ARG A 83 16.52 2.04 -11.36
CA ARG A 83 15.32 2.82 -11.06
C ARG A 83 14.30 1.95 -10.30
N GLN A 84 14.12 0.71 -10.73
CA GLN A 84 13.26 -0.25 -10.03
C GLN A 84 13.70 -0.45 -8.58
N HIS A 85 15.00 -0.66 -8.33
CA HIS A 85 15.54 -0.79 -6.98
C HIS A 85 15.24 0.45 -6.13
N ALA A 86 15.47 1.66 -6.66
CA ALA A 86 15.17 2.90 -5.95
C ALA A 86 13.68 3.07 -5.63
N VAL A 87 12.78 2.66 -6.53
CA VAL A 87 11.33 2.71 -6.30
C VAL A 87 10.93 1.77 -5.17
N ILE A 88 11.42 0.53 -5.18
CA ILE A 88 11.13 -0.49 -4.15
C ILE A 88 11.71 -0.06 -2.79
N GLU A 89 12.93 0.47 -2.77
CA GLU A 89 13.56 0.97 -1.55
C GLU A 89 12.77 2.12 -0.92
N ASP A 90 12.29 3.07 -1.73
CA ASP A 90 11.44 4.15 -1.22
C ASP A 90 10.08 3.60 -0.75
N ASP A 91 9.44 2.68 -1.47
CA ASP A 91 8.15 2.10 -1.03
C ASP A 91 8.28 1.30 0.27
N LEU A 92 9.40 0.58 0.46
CA LEU A 92 9.77 -0.04 1.73
C LEU A 92 9.84 1.01 2.86
N GLN A 93 10.52 2.12 2.60
CA GLN A 93 10.64 3.22 3.56
C GLN A 93 9.28 3.83 3.91
N GLN A 94 8.44 4.13 2.92
CA GLN A 94 7.11 4.70 3.13
C GLN A 94 6.21 3.76 3.94
N GLN A 95 6.24 2.44 3.69
CA GLN A 95 5.49 1.45 4.47
C GLN A 95 5.97 1.40 5.93
N ARG A 96 7.30 1.43 6.14
CA ARG A 96 7.88 1.48 7.49
C ARG A 96 7.39 2.70 8.27
N ASP A 97 7.48 3.88 7.66
CA ASP A 97 7.12 5.15 8.29
C ASP A 97 5.62 5.21 8.60
N PHE A 98 4.78 4.70 7.70
CA PHE A 98 3.35 4.59 7.92
C PHE A 98 3.03 3.70 9.13
N VAL A 99 3.60 2.50 9.19
CA VAL A 99 3.35 1.57 10.30
C VAL A 99 3.86 2.13 11.62
N GLU A 100 5.07 2.69 11.64
CA GLU A 100 5.66 3.29 12.84
C GLU A 100 4.81 4.44 13.38
N ARG A 101 4.38 5.35 12.49
CA ARG A 101 3.54 6.51 12.84
C ARG A 101 2.19 6.09 13.41
N TRP A 102 1.53 5.11 12.80
CA TRP A 102 0.14 4.79 13.10
C TRP A 102 -0.05 3.77 14.19
N THR A 103 0.90 2.86 14.40
CA THR A 103 0.80 1.82 15.45
C THR A 103 0.43 2.41 16.81
N PRO A 104 1.17 3.38 17.39
CA PRO A 104 0.83 3.91 18.71
C PRO A 104 -0.52 4.67 18.74
N ARG A 105 -0.87 5.34 17.64
CA ARG A 105 -2.15 6.08 17.51
C ARG A 105 -3.34 5.12 17.46
N VAL A 106 -3.21 4.01 16.74
CA VAL A 106 -4.21 2.96 16.65
C VAL A 106 -4.39 2.25 17.99
N GLU A 107 -3.31 1.96 18.72
CA GLU A 107 -3.41 1.35 20.06
C GLU A 107 -4.16 2.24 21.06
N ALA A 108 -4.05 3.56 20.94
CA ALA A 108 -4.76 4.51 21.79
C ALA A 108 -6.28 4.60 21.52
N ILE A 109 -6.78 4.00 20.42
CA ILE A 109 -8.21 4.01 20.10
C ILE A 109 -8.98 3.14 21.09
N THR A 110 -10.01 3.72 21.70
CA THR A 110 -10.87 3.01 22.67
C THR A 110 -12.04 2.29 22.00
N HIS A 111 -12.45 2.72 20.80
CA HIS A 111 -13.51 2.09 20.03
C HIS A 111 -13.03 0.79 19.36
N ALA A 112 -13.42 -0.37 19.91
CA ALA A 112 -12.87 -1.67 19.54
C ALA A 112 -12.99 -2.01 18.04
N ARG A 113 -14.14 -1.76 17.41
CA ARG A 113 -14.36 -2.07 15.98
C ARG A 113 -13.37 -1.34 15.08
N HIS A 114 -13.29 -0.01 15.20
CA HIS A 114 -12.37 0.80 14.39
C HIS A 114 -10.91 0.50 14.71
N ARG A 115 -10.55 0.31 15.98
CA ARG A 115 -9.20 -0.13 16.34
C ARG A 115 -8.81 -1.42 15.63
N ASN A 116 -9.67 -2.45 15.69
CA ASN A 116 -9.38 -3.74 15.09
C ASN A 116 -9.30 -3.66 13.56
N MET A 117 -10.18 -2.87 12.92
CA MET A 117 -10.09 -2.59 11.49
C MET A 117 -8.72 -1.98 11.14
N LEU A 118 -8.28 -0.94 11.84
CA LEU A 118 -6.99 -0.30 11.57
C LEU A 118 -5.81 -1.24 11.87
N LYS A 119 -5.91 -2.11 12.88
CA LYS A 119 -4.89 -3.15 13.14
C LYS A 119 -4.75 -4.13 11.97
N VAL A 120 -5.86 -4.51 11.33
CA VAL A 120 -5.81 -5.33 10.11
C VAL A 120 -5.07 -4.58 9.01
N VAL A 121 -5.41 -3.30 8.77
CA VAL A 121 -4.72 -2.49 7.75
C VAL A 121 -3.21 -2.38 8.03
N LEU A 122 -2.80 -2.18 9.29
CA LEU A 122 -1.39 -2.13 9.69
C LEU A 122 -0.69 -3.49 9.54
N GLY A 123 -1.38 -4.58 9.82
CA GLY A 123 -0.87 -5.93 9.59
C GLY A 123 -0.62 -6.21 8.11
N GLU A 124 -1.53 -5.79 7.23
CA GLU A 124 -1.33 -5.90 5.78
C GLU A 124 -0.21 -4.96 5.28
N ALA A 125 -0.08 -3.76 5.85
CA ALA A 125 1.05 -2.87 5.53
C ALA A 125 2.42 -3.48 5.91
N LEU A 126 2.50 -4.22 7.03
CA LEU A 126 3.70 -5.00 7.38
C LEU A 126 3.99 -6.11 6.37
N GLU A 127 2.95 -6.77 5.84
CA GLU A 127 3.11 -7.76 4.78
C GLU A 127 3.60 -7.12 3.47
N HIS A 128 3.09 -5.94 3.13
CA HIS A 128 3.58 -5.17 1.97
C HIS A 128 5.06 -4.83 2.15
N ARG A 129 5.45 -4.40 3.36
CA ARG A 129 6.84 -4.17 3.73
C ARG A 129 7.71 -5.40 3.51
N ARG A 130 7.25 -6.57 3.95
CA ARG A 130 7.94 -7.86 3.78
C ARG A 130 8.17 -8.19 2.31
N PHE A 131 7.20 -7.89 1.42
CA PHE A 131 7.38 -8.10 -0.01
C PHE A 131 8.50 -7.23 -0.58
N PHE A 132 8.56 -5.95 -0.24
CA PHE A 132 9.61 -5.05 -0.70
C PHE A 132 10.99 -5.44 -0.16
N GLU A 133 11.09 -5.83 1.11
CA GLU A 133 12.33 -6.37 1.70
C GLU A 133 12.82 -7.61 0.92
N GLN A 134 11.91 -8.51 0.55
CA GLN A 134 12.26 -9.71 -0.22
C GLN A 134 12.65 -9.40 -1.67
N ALA A 135 11.98 -8.45 -2.31
CA ALA A 135 12.32 -8.00 -3.66
C ALA A 135 13.74 -7.42 -3.69
N LEU A 136 14.11 -6.58 -2.71
CA LEU A 136 15.46 -6.03 -2.58
C LEU A 136 16.51 -7.10 -2.24
N ALA A 137 16.10 -8.18 -1.58
CA ALA A 137 16.95 -9.36 -1.37
C ALA A 137 17.05 -10.27 -2.62
N GLY A 138 16.49 -9.85 -3.76
CA GLY A 138 16.57 -10.57 -5.04
C GLY A 138 15.60 -11.74 -5.17
N ARG A 139 14.56 -11.82 -4.35
CA ARG A 139 13.51 -12.83 -4.51
C ARG A 139 12.49 -12.41 -5.58
N ASP A 140 12.11 -13.37 -6.39
CA ASP A 140 11.10 -13.24 -7.44
C ASP A 140 9.80 -14.02 -7.11
N ASP A 141 9.81 -14.87 -6.09
CA ASP A 141 8.66 -15.66 -5.63
C ASP A 141 7.89 -14.98 -4.48
N LEU A 142 7.69 -13.66 -4.60
CA LEU A 142 7.13 -12.80 -3.56
C LEU A 142 5.71 -13.20 -3.13
N LEU A 143 4.89 -13.61 -4.11
CA LEU A 143 3.52 -14.09 -3.91
C LEU A 143 3.43 -15.62 -3.74
N GLY A 144 4.57 -16.29 -3.56
CA GLY A 144 4.69 -17.73 -3.42
C GLY A 144 5.40 -18.40 -4.59
N ARG A 145 5.81 -19.66 -4.36
CA ARG A 145 6.57 -20.44 -5.33
C ARG A 145 5.67 -20.99 -6.43
N ARG A 146 6.18 -20.98 -7.66
CA ARG A 146 5.54 -21.65 -8.79
C ARG A 146 5.63 -23.16 -8.66
N ARG A 147 4.63 -23.82 -9.25
CA ARG A 147 4.74 -25.23 -9.63
C ARG A 147 5.77 -25.34 -10.77
N GLY A 148 6.63 -26.34 -10.73
CA GLY A 148 7.67 -26.53 -11.75
C GLY A 148 7.10 -26.57 -13.17
N GLY A 149 7.72 -25.82 -14.10
CA GLY A 149 7.37 -25.78 -15.52
C GLY A 149 6.59 -24.55 -16.01
N ALA A 150 6.14 -23.65 -15.12
CA ALA A 150 5.45 -22.41 -15.50
C ALA A 150 6.43 -21.24 -15.74
N THR A 151 6.33 -20.55 -16.90
CA THR A 151 7.10 -19.34 -17.23
C THR A 151 6.17 -18.20 -17.62
N THR A 152 6.61 -16.95 -17.46
CA THR A 152 5.79 -15.73 -17.64
C THR A 152 6.24 -14.83 -18.78
N GLY A 153 7.31 -15.18 -19.50
CA GLY A 153 7.84 -14.36 -20.60
C GLY A 153 8.49 -13.03 -20.16
N GLY A 154 8.41 -12.66 -18.87
CA GLY A 154 9.21 -11.60 -18.23
C GLY A 154 8.74 -10.15 -18.41
N GLY A 155 7.67 -9.89 -19.16
CA GLY A 155 7.20 -8.53 -19.46
C GLY A 155 5.80 -8.21 -18.93
N VAL A 156 5.58 -6.96 -18.52
CA VAL A 156 4.27 -6.42 -18.11
C VAL A 156 3.65 -5.62 -19.27
N LEU A 157 2.32 -5.64 -19.39
CA LEU A 157 1.61 -4.78 -20.34
C LEU A 157 1.80 -3.30 -19.95
N PRO A 158 1.94 -2.38 -20.91
CA PRO A 158 2.12 -0.96 -20.63
C PRO A 158 0.89 -0.29 -20.00
N VAL A 159 -0.26 -0.96 -20.04
CA VAL A 159 -1.53 -0.52 -19.45
C VAL A 159 -2.07 -1.60 -18.52
N ARG A 160 -2.58 -1.18 -17.36
CA ARG A 160 -3.09 -2.09 -16.31
C ARG A 160 -4.40 -2.78 -16.70
N TRP A 161 -5.24 -2.11 -17.49
CA TRP A 161 -6.56 -2.58 -17.89
C TRP A 161 -6.64 -2.64 -19.41
N VAL A 162 -7.05 -3.78 -19.95
CA VAL A 162 -7.49 -3.92 -21.34
C VAL A 162 -9.01 -3.74 -21.31
N GLU A 163 -9.51 -2.69 -21.95
CA GLU A 163 -10.96 -2.51 -22.17
C GLU A 163 -11.48 -3.43 -23.29
#